data_AF-A0A2M7YZQ1-F1
#
_entry.id   AF-A0A2M7YZQ1-F1
#
_cell.length_a   1.000
_cell.length_b   1.000
_cell.length_c   1.000
_cell.angle_alpha   90.00
_cell.angle_beta   90.00
_cell.angle_gamma   90.00
#
_symmetry.space_group_name_H-M   'P 1'
#
loop_
_entity.id
_entity.type
_entity.pdbx_description
1 polymer ?
#
loop_
_entity_poly.entity_id
_entity_poly.type
_entity_poly.pdbx_seq_one_letter_code
_entity_poly.pdbx_strand_id
1 'polypeptide(L)'
;MDVDLELNAIEIGGKKVWYPPTAILNLVSGATGGRAGRPVLLKVTNNMDKEHGFDLSADSAMAGPTSMHIKLVLAPGETKYIGIPMSDLTYVTASNLLNYKCQLHAAHLGGQLLILTK
;
A
#
# COMPACT_ATOMS: atom_id res chain seq x y z
N MET A 1 8.26 8.61 -14.04
CA MET A 1 6.97 8.00 -13.64
C MET A 1 6.47 8.78 -12.45
N ASP A 2 5.22 9.20 -12.47
CA ASP A 2 4.61 9.90 -11.36
C ASP A 2 4.31 8.92 -10.23
N VAL A 3 4.47 9.38 -8.98
CA VAL A 3 4.07 8.59 -7.81
C VAL A 3 2.56 8.69 -7.67
N ASP A 4 1.89 7.55 -7.54
CA ASP A 4 0.44 7.48 -7.42
C ASP A 4 -0.03 7.60 -5.98
N LEU A 5 0.74 7.04 -5.05
CA LEU A 5 0.48 7.11 -3.62
C LEU A 5 1.79 7.16 -2.82
N GLU A 6 1.78 7.98 -1.78
CA GLU A 6 2.84 8.06 -0.79
C GLU A 6 2.35 7.47 0.54
N LEU A 7 3.11 6.52 1.09
CA LEU A 7 2.86 5.87 2.37
C LEU A 7 4.06 6.09 3.28
N ASN A 8 3.81 6.55 4.50
CA ASN A 8 4.86 7.00 5.39
C ASN A 8 4.74 6.34 6.76
N ALA A 9 5.82 5.75 7.25
CA ALA A 9 5.94 5.34 8.63
C ALA A 9 6.27 6.59 9.45
N ILE A 10 5.34 7.03 10.31
CA ILE A 10 5.47 8.24 11.12
C ILE A 10 4.93 8.02 12.54
N GLU A 11 5.19 8.98 13.42
CA GLU A 11 4.59 9.04 14.75
C GLU A 11 3.51 10.13 14.80
N ILE A 12 2.29 9.76 15.21
CA ILE A 12 1.18 10.68 15.43
C ILE A 12 0.62 10.43 16.84
N GLY A 13 0.62 11.45 17.69
CA GLY A 13 0.04 11.35 19.04
C GLY A 13 0.65 10.24 19.90
N GLY A 14 1.95 10.00 19.79
CA GLY A 14 2.65 8.93 20.51
C GLY A 14 2.43 7.53 19.95
N LYS A 15 1.75 7.40 18.81
CA LYS A 15 1.53 6.12 18.11
C LYS A 15 2.34 6.09 16.82
N LYS A 16 3.08 5.01 16.62
CA LYS A 16 3.79 4.71 15.38
C LYS A 16 2.81 4.09 14.38
N VAL A 17 2.66 4.71 13.22
CA VAL A 17 1.63 4.37 12.24
C VAL A 17 2.17 4.37 10.82
N TRP A 18 1.53 3.61 9.94
CA TRP A 18 1.59 3.87 8.50
C TRP A 18 0.52 4.88 8.12
N TYR A 19 0.93 6.01 7.52
CA TYR A 19 0.07 7.12 7.13
C TYR A 19 0.02 7.30 5.60
N PRO A 20 -1.13 7.68 5.02
CA PRO A 20 -2.42 7.83 5.70
C PRO A 20 -2.95 6.51 6.26
N PRO A 21 -3.89 6.51 7.23
CA PRO A 21 -4.53 5.28 7.71
C PRO A 21 -5.50 4.70 6.67
N THR A 22 -5.95 5.52 5.74
CA THR A 22 -6.73 5.10 4.57
C THR A 22 -6.18 5.82 3.35
N ALA A 23 -5.76 5.05 2.34
CA ALA A 23 -5.33 5.54 1.04
C ALA A 23 -6.33 5.11 -0.03
N ILE A 24 -6.55 5.96 -1.03
CA ILE A 24 -7.42 5.66 -2.17
C ILE A 24 -6.58 5.68 -3.44
N LEU A 25 -6.43 4.52 -4.07
CA LEU A 25 -5.85 4.41 -5.40
C LEU A 25 -6.97 4.48 -6.43
N ASN A 26 -7.13 5.66 -7.03
CA ASN A 26 -8.11 5.85 -8.08
C ASN A 26 -7.55 5.39 -9.44
N LEU A 27 -8.05 4.26 -9.94
CA LEU A 27 -7.72 3.74 -11.26
C LEU A 27 -8.82 4.08 -12.29
N VAL A 28 -9.79 4.91 -11.94
CA VAL A 28 -10.79 5.42 -12.90
C VAL A 28 -10.13 6.50 -13.75
N SER A 29 -10.11 6.31 -15.08
CA SER A 29 -9.74 7.37 -16.02
C SER A 29 -10.95 7.77 -16.85
N GLY A 30 -11.42 9.01 -16.66
CA GLY A 30 -12.49 9.63 -17.44
C GLY A 30 -13.85 8.90 -17.42
N ALA A 31 -14.77 9.38 -18.26
CA ALA A 31 -16.16 8.92 -18.35
C ALA A 31 -16.34 7.48 -18.90
N THR A 32 -15.24 6.80 -19.29
CA THR A 32 -15.27 5.48 -19.94
C THR A 32 -14.43 4.40 -19.24
N GLY A 33 -13.78 4.72 -18.11
CA GLY A 33 -13.17 3.74 -17.20
C GLY A 33 -11.72 3.33 -17.51
N GLY A 34 -10.98 3.03 -16.43
CA GLY A 34 -9.66 2.38 -16.41
C GLY A 34 -8.44 3.25 -16.72
N ARG A 35 -7.46 3.29 -15.81
CA ARG A 35 -6.10 3.82 -16.00
C ARG A 35 -5.44 3.14 -17.20
N ALA A 36 -4.93 3.93 -18.15
CA ALA A 36 -4.23 3.42 -19.33
C ALA A 36 -2.94 2.68 -18.94
N GLY A 37 -2.99 1.34 -18.88
CA GLY A 37 -1.91 0.33 -18.99
C GLY A 37 -0.61 0.46 -18.18
N ARG A 38 -0.35 1.59 -17.54
CA ARG A 38 0.90 1.91 -16.85
C ARG A 38 0.85 1.37 -15.44
N PRO A 39 1.94 0.75 -14.94
CA PRO A 39 2.04 0.30 -13.56
C PRO A 39 1.69 1.41 -12.57
N VAL A 40 1.22 0.98 -11.41
CA VAL A 40 1.04 1.87 -10.26
C VAL A 40 2.38 1.99 -9.54
N LEU A 41 2.74 3.20 -9.15
CA LEU A 41 3.96 3.47 -8.41
C LEU A 41 3.62 3.93 -6.99
N LEU A 42 3.92 3.10 -6.01
CA LEU A 42 3.84 3.48 -4.60
C LEU A 42 5.21 3.96 -4.13
N LYS A 43 5.25 5.06 -3.40
CA LYS A 43 6.43 5.52 -2.66
C LYS A 43 6.21 5.23 -1.19
N VAL A 44 7.10 4.44 -0.59
CA VAL A 44 7.02 4.04 0.81
C VAL A 44 8.24 4.58 1.53
N THR A 45 8.01 5.38 2.57
CA THR A 45 9.09 6.06 3.32
C THR A 45 9.00 5.71 4.79
N ASN A 46 10.13 5.45 5.43
CA ASN A 46 10.23 5.35 6.87
C ASN A 46 10.79 6.66 7.45
N ASN A 47 9.94 7.49 8.03
CA ASN A 47 10.34 8.76 8.66
C ASN A 47 10.59 8.62 10.17
N MET A 48 10.74 7.39 10.67
CA MET A 48 11.01 7.11 12.08
C MET A 48 12.50 6.80 12.33
N ASP A 49 12.84 6.61 13.60
CA ASP A 49 14.20 6.45 14.14
C ASP A 49 14.71 5.00 14.16
N LYS A 50 13.88 4.03 13.76
CA LYS A 50 14.21 2.60 13.76
C LYS A 50 13.80 1.96 12.44
N GLU A 51 14.19 0.71 12.22
CA GLU A 51 13.68 -0.06 11.09
C GLU A 51 12.17 -0.29 11.21
N HIS A 52 11.46 -0.16 10.10
CA HIS A 52 10.04 -0.47 10.04
C HIS A 52 9.73 -1.37 8.85
N GLY A 53 8.85 -2.33 9.09
CA GLY A 53 8.33 -3.19 8.04
C GLY A 53 7.18 -2.51 7.31
N PHE A 54 7.09 -2.76 6.00
CA PHE A 54 5.90 -2.48 5.20
C PHE A 54 5.41 -3.79 4.59
N ASP A 55 4.23 -4.23 5.02
CA ASP A 55 3.56 -5.44 4.54
C ASP A 55 2.21 -5.03 3.97
N LEU A 56 2.03 -5.14 2.65
CA LEU A 56 0.79 -4.85 1.92
C LEU A 56 0.23 -6.15 1.35
N SER A 57 -0.97 -6.53 1.79
CA SER A 57 -1.62 -7.79 1.41
C SER A 57 -3.12 -7.64 1.27
N ALA A 58 -3.75 -8.56 0.54
CA ALA A 58 -5.20 -8.74 0.62
C ALA A 58 -5.64 -9.05 2.07
N ASP A 59 -6.91 -8.80 2.36
CA ASP A 59 -7.52 -9.31 3.59
C ASP A 59 -7.41 -10.84 3.61
N SER A 60 -6.95 -11.42 4.72
CA SER A 60 -6.79 -12.87 4.86
C SER A 60 -8.07 -13.65 4.61
N ALA A 61 -9.24 -13.07 4.88
CA ALA A 61 -10.52 -13.70 4.57
C ALA A 61 -10.74 -13.85 3.05
N MET A 62 -10.11 -12.99 2.26
CA MET A 62 -10.27 -12.84 0.81
C MET A 62 -8.98 -13.20 0.02
N ALA A 63 -7.94 -13.67 0.71
CA ALA A 63 -6.66 -13.98 0.11
C ALA A 63 -6.67 -15.37 -0.55
N GLY A 64 -6.56 -15.41 -1.88
CA GLY A 64 -6.21 -16.60 -2.65
C GLY A 64 -4.68 -16.79 -2.80
N PRO A 65 -4.21 -17.96 -3.27
CA PRO A 65 -2.78 -18.26 -3.42
C PRO A 65 -2.04 -17.35 -4.42
N THR A 66 -2.76 -16.67 -5.30
CA THR A 66 -2.23 -15.71 -6.28
C THR A 66 -2.42 -14.25 -5.88
N SER A 67 -2.83 -14.00 -4.63
CA SER A 67 -3.02 -12.62 -4.15
C SER A 67 -1.68 -11.92 -4.06
N MET A 68 -1.64 -10.66 -4.49
CA MET A 68 -0.49 -9.80 -4.30
C MET A 68 -0.14 -9.70 -2.81
N HIS A 69 1.14 -9.89 -2.53
CA HIS A 69 1.72 -9.70 -1.20
C HIS A 69 3.08 -9.03 -1.35
N ILE A 70 3.21 -7.82 -0.83
CA ILE A 70 4.45 -7.06 -0.85
C ILE A 70 4.96 -6.92 0.57
N LYS A 71 6.20 -7.33 0.81
CA LYS A 71 6.85 -7.27 2.12
C LYS A 71 8.22 -6.64 2.00
N LEU A 72 8.41 -5.53 2.71
CA LEU A 72 9.65 -4.75 2.73
C LEU A 72 10.07 -4.45 4.16
N VAL A 73 11.35 -4.19 4.35
CA VAL A 73 11.90 -3.55 5.54
C VAL A 73 12.60 -2.28 5.08
N LEU A 74 12.38 -1.18 5.81
CA LEU A 74 12.94 0.13 5.53
C LEU A 74 13.77 0.60 6.72
N ALA A 75 15.02 0.97 6.47
CA ALA A 75 15.88 1.63 7.45
C ALA A 75 15.36 3.03 7.82
N PRO A 76 15.82 3.65 8.92
CA PRO A 76 15.47 5.04 9.26
C PRO A 76 15.78 6.01 8.11
N GLY A 77 14.79 6.80 7.70
CA GLY A 77 14.89 7.76 6.60
C GLY A 77 14.83 7.14 5.18
N GLU A 78 14.75 5.81 5.05
CA GLU A 78 14.78 5.15 3.75
C GLU A 78 13.46 5.34 2.99
N THR A 79 13.57 5.57 1.68
CA THR A 79 12.44 5.57 0.73
C THR A 79 12.61 4.44 -0.27
N LYS A 80 11.56 3.63 -0.49
CA LYS A 80 11.47 2.62 -1.55
C LYS A 80 10.32 2.93 -2.50
N TYR A 81 10.51 2.57 -3.76
CA TYR A 81 9.49 2.68 -4.80
C TYR A 81 9.04 1.30 -5.21
N ILE A 82 7.73 1.08 -5.27
CA ILE A 82 7.10 -0.20 -5.59
C ILE A 82 6.30 -0.02 -6.87
N GLY A 83 6.77 -0.63 -7.94
CA GLY A 83 6.00 -0.74 -9.18
C GLY A 83 5.06 -1.94 -9.10
N ILE A 84 3.75 -1.70 -9.22
CA ILE A 84 2.73 -2.73 -9.21
C ILE A 84 2.13 -2.84 -10.62
N PRO A 85 2.28 -3.99 -11.31
CA PRO A 85 1.62 -4.25 -12.57
C PRO A 85 0.10 -4.15 -12.44
N MET A 86 -0.58 -3.60 -13.45
CA MET A 86 -2.05 -3.50 -13.44
C MET A 86 -2.72 -4.87 -13.33
N SER A 87 -2.12 -5.92 -13.89
CA SER A 87 -2.61 -7.31 -13.78
C SER A 87 -2.70 -7.76 -12.32
N ASP A 88 -1.72 -7.41 -11.49
CA ASP A 88 -1.66 -7.87 -10.10
C ASP A 88 -2.81 -7.27 -9.29
N LEU A 89 -3.22 -6.03 -9.63
CA LEU A 89 -4.37 -5.37 -9.00
C LEU A 89 -5.72 -6.00 -9.40
N THR A 90 -5.79 -6.77 -10.49
CA THR A 90 -7.04 -7.43 -10.91
C THR A 90 -7.36 -8.72 -10.16
N TYR A 91 -6.35 -9.37 -9.57
CA TYR A 91 -6.50 -10.64 -8.83
C TYR A 91 -6.64 -10.47 -7.32
N VAL A 92 -6.43 -9.25 -6.82
CA VAL A 92 -6.32 -8.93 -5.39
C VAL A 92 -7.66 -8.50 -4.78
N THR A 93 -8.62 -8.10 -5.61
CA THR A 93 -9.74 -7.26 -5.19
C THR A 93 -11.05 -8.02 -5.03
N ALA A 94 -11.06 -9.10 -4.26
CA ALA A 94 -12.33 -9.49 -3.62
C ALA A 94 -12.68 -8.37 -2.62
N SER A 95 -13.48 -7.39 -3.10
CA SER A 95 -13.86 -6.13 -2.42
C SER A 95 -12.93 -4.92 -2.57
N ASN A 96 -12.00 -4.89 -3.54
CA ASN A 96 -11.19 -3.69 -3.84
C ASN A 96 -10.33 -3.15 -2.67
N LEU A 97 -10.09 -3.95 -1.63
CA LEU A 97 -9.45 -3.50 -0.40
C LEU A 97 -8.18 -4.29 -0.09
N LEU A 98 -7.12 -3.56 0.23
CA LEU A 98 -5.84 -4.07 0.69
C LEU A 98 -5.55 -3.54 2.09
N ASN A 99 -4.81 -4.29 2.89
CA ASN A 99 -4.33 -3.87 4.19
C ASN A 99 -2.81 -3.67 4.13
N TYR A 100 -2.31 -2.58 4.72
CA TYR A 100 -0.88 -2.41 4.97
C TYR A 100 -0.57 -2.26 6.44
N LYS A 101 0.52 -2.87 6.90
CA LYS A 101 0.95 -2.83 8.31
C LYS A 101 2.47 -2.95 8.45
N CYS A 102 2.94 -2.71 9.67
CA CYS A 102 4.32 -3.05 10.05
C CYS A 102 4.38 -4.47 10.61
N GLN A 103 4.90 -5.40 9.83
CA GLN A 103 5.07 -6.80 10.23
C GLN A 103 6.17 -7.04 11.27
N LEU A 104 7.08 -6.07 11.47
CA LEU A 104 8.18 -6.20 12.44
C LEU A 104 7.73 -5.91 13.88
N HIS A 105 6.61 -5.21 14.05
CA HIS A 105 6.21 -4.68 15.35
C HIS A 105 4.68 -4.68 15.46
N ALA A 106 4.13 -5.56 16.30
CA ALA A 106 2.68 -5.78 16.40
C ALA A 106 1.89 -4.56 16.92
N ALA A 107 2.52 -3.66 17.68
CA ALA A 107 1.86 -2.49 18.27
C ALA A 107 1.73 -1.30 17.30
N HIS A 108 2.35 -1.36 16.11
CA HIS A 108 2.26 -0.27 15.13
C HIS A 108 0.94 -0.35 14.38
N LEU A 109 0.29 0.80 14.21
CA LEU A 109 -0.99 0.86 13.53
C LEU A 109 -0.76 0.82 12.01
N GLY A 110 -1.47 -0.08 11.34
CA GLY A 110 -1.52 -0.14 9.88
C GLY A 110 -2.58 0.79 9.30
N GLY A 111 -2.89 0.56 8.04
CA GLY A 111 -3.97 1.22 7.33
C GLY A 111 -4.52 0.36 6.20
N GLN A 112 -5.40 0.96 5.40
CA GLN A 112 -6.10 0.28 4.31
C GLN A 112 -5.94 1.05 3.01
N LEU A 113 -5.78 0.31 1.93
CA LEU A 113 -5.71 0.82 0.57
C LEU A 113 -6.96 0.38 -0.18
N LEU A 114 -7.83 1.34 -0.49
CA LEU A 114 -9.01 1.15 -1.32
C LEU A 114 -8.65 1.41 -2.79
N ILE A 115 -9.00 0.49 -3.67
CA ILE A 115 -8.74 0.60 -5.11
C ILE A 115 -10.06 0.89 -5.82
N LEU A 116 -10.18 2.04 -6.47
CA LEU A 116 -11.35 2.38 -7.28
C LEU A 116 -11.08 1.99 -8.73
N THR A 117 -11.83 1.02 -9.24
CA THR A 117 -11.62 0.43 -10.58
C THR A 117 -12.72 0.76 -11.59
N LYS A 118 -13.84 1.34 -11.14
CA LYS A 118 -15.00 1.71 -11.95
C LYS A 118 -15.60 3.01 -11.45
#